data_AF-A0A1G4XST4-F1
#
_entry.id   AF-A0A1G4XST4-F1
#
_cell.length_a   1.000
_cell.length_b   1.000
_cell.length_c   1.000
_cell.angle_alpha   90.00
_cell.angle_beta   90.00
_cell.angle_gamma   90.00
#
_symmetry.space_group_name_H-M   'P 1'
#
loop_
_entity.id
_entity.type
_entity.pdbx_description
1 polymer ?
#
loop_
_entity_poly.entity_id
_entity_poly.type
_entity_poly.pdbx_seq_one_letter_code
_entity_poly.pdbx_strand_id
1 'polypeptide(L)'
;MTTGNATVWRTAAHFVAHPPPVDWRDTLANRIGRRPRRVGLWTELAMYGARCCLDAAGEAALPINARLRVASLRGAWGATHAGLAQLDVGLPMPFTFMQSQPALMLAEVGRCLEWQGDASFMLCRDPERLLQLSKLGAPRGGLLFGVVEEERNGELPRSEWWRLVPA
;
A
#
# COMPACT_ATOMS: atom_id res chain seq x y z
N MET A 1 12.40 -17.67 27.45
CA MET A 1 12.92 -17.40 26.10
C MET A 1 12.54 -18.57 25.22
N THR A 2 11.38 -18.52 24.56
CA THR A 2 10.97 -19.53 23.58
C THR A 2 11.74 -19.25 22.30
N THR A 3 12.57 -20.20 21.89
CA THR A 3 13.16 -20.29 20.55
C THR A 3 12.01 -20.44 19.55
N GLY A 4 11.48 -19.29 19.09
CA GLY A 4 10.42 -19.25 18.10
C GLY A 4 10.91 -19.94 16.84
N ASN A 5 10.27 -21.05 16.49
CA ASN A 5 10.48 -21.74 15.23
C ASN A 5 10.34 -20.69 14.12
N ALA A 6 11.40 -20.46 13.34
CA ALA A 6 11.39 -19.42 12.32
C ALA A 6 10.35 -19.83 11.26
N THR A 7 9.21 -19.13 11.22
CA THR A 7 8.19 -19.38 10.20
C THR A 7 8.85 -19.29 8.83
N VAL A 8 8.85 -20.38 8.08
CA VAL A 8 9.28 -20.39 6.69
C VAL A 8 8.19 -19.70 5.88
N TRP A 9 8.57 -18.81 4.97
CA TRP A 9 7.65 -18.01 4.17
C TRP A 9 7.72 -18.42 2.71
N ARG A 10 6.56 -18.52 2.06
CA ARG A 10 6.42 -18.66 0.62
C ARG A 10 5.79 -17.40 0.04
N THR A 11 6.30 -16.95 -1.10
CA THR A 11 5.65 -15.91 -1.91
C THR A 11 4.51 -16.54 -2.70
N ALA A 12 3.27 -16.23 -2.33
CA ALA A 12 2.09 -16.63 -3.07
C ALA A 12 1.90 -15.78 -4.33
N ALA A 13 2.24 -14.49 -4.26
CA ALA A 13 2.28 -13.60 -5.42
C ALA A 13 3.29 -12.46 -5.20
N HIS A 14 3.84 -11.97 -6.31
CA HIS A 14 4.62 -10.75 -6.40
C HIS A 14 4.11 -9.96 -7.60
N PHE A 15 3.79 -8.69 -7.40
CA PHE A 15 3.26 -7.81 -8.43
C PHE A 15 4.05 -6.50 -8.46
N VAL A 16 4.36 -6.02 -9.67
CA VAL A 16 5.10 -4.77 -9.89
C VAL A 16 4.36 -3.95 -10.96
N ALA A 17 4.07 -2.69 -10.63
CA ALA A 17 3.63 -1.66 -11.57
C ALA A 17 4.62 -0.49 -11.51
N HIS A 18 5.48 -0.37 -12.53
CA HIS A 18 6.50 0.69 -12.63
C HIS A 18 6.89 0.97 -14.10
N PRO A 19 6.38 2.06 -14.72
CA PRO A 19 5.19 2.79 -14.27
C PRO A 19 3.93 1.89 -14.37
N PRO A 20 2.83 2.22 -13.68
CA PRO A 20 1.54 1.60 -13.97
C PRO A 20 1.11 1.83 -15.43
N PRO A 21 0.39 0.87 -16.06
CA PRO A 21 -0.19 1.03 -17.40
C PRO A 21 -1.12 2.24 -17.48
N VAL A 22 -1.26 2.89 -18.63
CA VAL A 22 -2.02 4.15 -18.79
C VAL A 22 -3.46 4.08 -18.23
N ASP A 23 -4.13 2.94 -18.38
CA ASP A 23 -5.51 2.68 -18.00
C ASP A 23 -5.70 2.14 -16.57
N TRP A 24 -4.63 2.07 -15.77
CA TRP A 24 -4.63 1.44 -14.45
C TRP A 24 -5.75 1.93 -13.50
N ARG A 25 -6.12 3.21 -13.59
CA ARG A 25 -7.21 3.79 -12.78
C ARG A 25 -8.57 3.27 -13.18
N ASP A 26 -8.80 3.06 -14.46
CA ASP A 26 -10.06 2.54 -14.98
C ASP A 26 -10.14 1.04 -14.69
N THR A 27 -9.03 0.31 -14.81
CA THR A 27 -8.91 -1.08 -14.33
C THR A 27 -9.25 -1.18 -12.84
N LEU A 28 -8.67 -0.32 -11.99
CA LEU A 28 -8.97 -0.27 -10.57
C LEU A 28 -10.45 0.03 -10.31
N ALA A 29 -11.00 1.04 -10.98
CA ALA A 29 -12.40 1.45 -10.78
C ALA A 29 -13.38 0.34 -11.15
N ASN A 30 -13.13 -0.36 -12.27
CA ASN A 30 -13.90 -1.53 -12.68
C ASN A 30 -13.79 -2.65 -11.65
N ARG A 31 -12.58 -2.90 -11.13
CA ARG A 31 -12.34 -3.97 -10.17
C ARG A 31 -13.03 -3.76 -8.83
N ILE A 32 -13.10 -2.52 -8.35
CA ILE A 32 -13.74 -2.18 -7.05
C ILE A 32 -15.19 -1.70 -7.19
N GLY A 33 -15.74 -1.71 -8.40
CA GLY A 33 -17.12 -1.28 -8.69
C GLY A 33 -17.39 0.23 -8.49
N ARG A 34 -16.34 1.04 -8.28
CA ARG A 34 -16.45 2.49 -8.12
C ARG A 34 -15.14 3.21 -8.40
N ARG A 35 -15.21 4.48 -8.78
CA ARG A 35 -14.01 5.34 -8.85
C ARG A 35 -13.62 5.81 -7.44
N PRO A 36 -12.37 5.63 -6.99
CA PRO A 36 -11.88 6.28 -5.78
C PRO A 36 -12.08 7.80 -5.87
N ARG A 37 -12.48 8.44 -4.76
CA ARG A 37 -12.73 9.89 -4.72
C ARG A 37 -12.05 10.48 -3.50
N ARG A 38 -11.34 11.60 -3.69
CA ARG A 38 -10.71 12.40 -2.62
C ARG A 38 -9.59 11.67 -1.85
N VAL A 39 -9.02 10.60 -2.41
CA VAL A 39 -7.99 9.77 -1.74
C VAL A 39 -6.55 10.09 -2.14
N GLY A 40 -6.34 10.78 -3.27
CA GLY A 40 -5.02 11.15 -3.77
C GLY A 40 -4.31 10.04 -4.57
N LEU A 41 -3.33 10.43 -5.38
CA LEU A 41 -2.59 9.53 -6.28
C LEU A 41 -1.89 8.39 -5.52
N TRP A 42 -1.13 8.73 -4.47
CA TRP A 42 -0.44 7.72 -3.66
C TRP A 42 -1.36 6.61 -3.14
N THR A 43 -2.55 6.97 -2.65
CA THR A 43 -3.55 6.00 -2.19
C THR A 43 -4.08 5.15 -3.34
N GLU A 44 -4.38 5.75 -4.49
CA GLU A 44 -4.85 5.01 -5.66
C GLU A 44 -3.79 4.01 -6.15
N LEU A 45 -2.50 4.40 -6.18
CA LEU A 45 -1.38 3.50 -6.51
C LEU A 45 -1.32 2.31 -5.54
N ALA A 46 -1.48 2.57 -4.25
CA ALA A 46 -1.49 1.53 -3.24
C ALA A 46 -2.67 0.57 -3.42
N MET A 47 -3.88 1.09 -3.64
CA MET A 47 -5.07 0.29 -3.92
C MET A 47 -4.89 -0.59 -5.17
N TYR A 48 -4.39 0.00 -6.26
CA TYR A 48 -4.17 -0.72 -7.52
C TYR A 48 -3.20 -1.88 -7.35
N GLY A 49 -1.98 -1.62 -6.86
CA GLY A 49 -0.96 -2.65 -6.73
C GLY A 49 -1.34 -3.74 -5.73
N ALA A 50 -1.95 -3.38 -4.59
CA ALA A 50 -2.41 -4.35 -3.61
C ALA A 50 -3.50 -5.26 -4.19
N ARG A 51 -4.47 -4.70 -4.90
CA ARG A 51 -5.56 -5.45 -5.53
C ARG A 51 -5.04 -6.40 -6.61
N CYS A 52 -4.13 -5.92 -7.47
CA CYS A 52 -3.48 -6.75 -8.49
C CYS A 52 -2.64 -7.87 -7.87
N CYS A 53 -1.95 -7.62 -6.76
CA CYS A 53 -1.19 -8.65 -6.05
C CYS A 53 -2.09 -9.76 -5.50
N LEU A 54 -3.25 -9.41 -4.93
CA LEU A 54 -4.22 -10.42 -4.49
C LEU A 54 -4.85 -11.17 -5.65
N ASP A 55 -5.15 -10.48 -6.75
CA ASP A 55 -5.67 -11.13 -7.96
C ASP A 55 -4.66 -12.14 -8.51
N ALA A 56 -3.36 -11.80 -8.52
CA ALA A 56 -2.28 -12.72 -8.87
C ALA A 56 -2.11 -13.88 -7.87
N ALA A 57 -2.46 -13.68 -6.59
CA ALA A 57 -2.50 -14.75 -5.59
C ALA A 57 -3.76 -15.62 -5.67
N GLY A 58 -4.74 -15.28 -6.54
CA GLY A 58 -6.03 -15.95 -6.60
C GLY A 58 -6.95 -15.66 -5.41
N GLU A 59 -6.68 -14.62 -4.63
CA GLU A 59 -7.43 -14.25 -3.44
C GLU A 59 -8.43 -13.12 -3.75
N ALA A 60 -9.73 -13.38 -3.61
CA ALA A 60 -10.75 -12.34 -3.85
C ALA A 60 -10.70 -11.21 -2.80
N ALA A 61 -10.30 -11.52 -1.56
CA ALA A 61 -10.14 -10.59 -0.46
C ALA A 61 -8.90 -10.99 0.36
N LEU A 62 -8.29 -10.03 1.08
CA LEU A 62 -7.18 -10.37 1.98
C LEU A 62 -7.74 -11.13 3.21
N PRO A 63 -7.14 -12.25 3.65
CA PRO A 63 -7.65 -12.98 4.81
C PRO A 63 -7.70 -12.12 6.07
N ILE A 64 -8.76 -12.26 6.88
CA ILE A 64 -8.97 -11.48 8.11
C ILE A 64 -7.80 -11.58 9.11
N ASN A 65 -7.10 -12.71 9.09
CA ASN A 65 -5.94 -12.97 9.92
C ASN A 65 -4.62 -12.74 9.16
N ALA A 66 -4.62 -12.01 8.06
CA ALA A 66 -3.41 -11.52 7.40
C ALA A 66 -3.10 -10.10 7.86
N ARG A 67 -1.82 -9.75 7.83
CA ARG A 67 -1.31 -8.43 8.17
C ARG A 67 -1.06 -7.60 6.92
N LEU A 68 -1.37 -6.31 6.97
CA LEU A 68 -1.05 -5.35 5.91
C LEU A 68 0.13 -4.46 6.34
N ARG A 69 1.13 -4.31 5.48
CA ARG A 69 2.25 -3.42 5.69
C ARG A 69 2.55 -2.65 4.41
N VAL A 70 2.61 -1.33 4.51
CA VAL A 70 2.93 -0.47 3.36
C VAL A 70 4.15 0.37 3.70
N ALA A 71 5.07 0.46 2.77
CA ALA A 71 6.31 1.20 2.89
C ALA A 71 6.41 2.25 1.79
N SER A 72 7.09 3.34 2.11
CA SER A 72 7.52 4.33 1.12
C SER A 72 8.77 5.06 1.60
N LEU A 73 9.63 5.50 0.68
CA LEU A 73 10.73 6.41 0.92
C LEU A 73 10.23 7.80 1.34
N ARG A 74 9.07 8.22 0.81
CA ARG A 74 8.61 9.62 0.85
C ARG A 74 7.20 9.82 1.41
N GLY A 75 6.39 8.77 1.43
CA GLY A 75 4.96 8.86 1.73
C GLY A 75 4.20 9.62 0.64
N ALA A 76 3.07 10.24 1.03
CA ALA A 76 2.22 11.05 0.17
C ALA A 76 2.86 12.42 -0.15
N TRP A 77 3.94 12.39 -0.93
CA TRP A 77 4.75 13.57 -1.27
C TRP A 77 3.91 14.67 -1.94
N GLY A 78 3.14 14.32 -2.96
CA GLY A 78 2.35 15.26 -3.75
C GLY A 78 1.31 15.98 -2.90
N ALA A 79 0.59 15.24 -2.06
CA ALA A 79 -0.37 15.83 -1.12
C ALA A 79 0.34 16.70 -0.07
N THR A 80 1.45 16.25 0.50
CA THR A 80 2.23 17.04 1.47
C THR A 80 2.68 18.37 0.88
N HIS A 81 3.25 18.35 -0.33
CA HIS A 81 3.77 19.55 -0.98
C HIS A 81 2.64 20.49 -1.43
N ALA A 82 1.53 19.96 -1.96
CA ALA A 82 0.37 20.76 -2.30
C ALA A 82 -0.24 21.43 -1.05
N GLY A 83 -0.21 20.76 0.10
CA GLY A 83 -0.69 21.30 1.36
C GLY A 83 0.17 22.48 1.80
N LEU A 84 1.50 22.30 1.83
CA LEU A 84 2.40 23.41 2.17
C LEU A 84 2.19 24.64 1.27
N ALA A 85 2.04 24.43 -0.05
CA ALA A 85 1.76 25.52 -0.97
C ALA A 85 0.42 26.23 -0.69
N GLN A 86 -0.63 25.48 -0.29
CA GLN A 86 -1.92 26.05 0.12
C GLN A 86 -1.80 26.86 1.41
N LEU A 87 -1.02 26.37 2.38
CA LEU A 87 -0.75 27.07 3.63
C LEU A 87 -0.06 28.41 3.38
N ASP A 88 0.94 28.44 2.50
CA ASP A 88 1.70 29.65 2.16
C ASP A 88 0.83 30.78 1.59
N VAL A 89 -0.27 30.44 0.91
CA VAL A 89 -1.23 31.41 0.35
C VAL A 89 -2.52 31.56 1.18
N GLY A 90 -2.57 31.00 2.39
CA GLY A 90 -3.69 31.15 3.32
C GLY A 90 -4.96 30.37 2.94
N LEU A 91 -4.85 29.31 2.13
CA LEU A 91 -5.98 28.47 1.73
C LEU A 91 -6.24 27.33 2.72
N PRO A 92 -7.51 26.94 2.94
CA PRO A 92 -7.85 25.77 3.75
C PRO A 92 -7.41 24.47 3.07
N MET A 93 -6.99 23.49 3.87
CA MET A 93 -6.38 22.23 3.36
C MET A 93 -7.11 20.93 3.75
N PRO A 94 -8.45 20.84 3.84
CA PRO A 94 -9.10 19.66 4.40
C PRO A 94 -8.82 18.38 3.60
N PHE A 95 -8.85 18.44 2.26
CA PHE A 95 -8.59 17.26 1.44
C PHE A 95 -7.11 16.96 1.30
N THR A 96 -6.28 17.98 1.08
CA THR A 96 -4.85 17.80 0.92
C THR A 96 -4.20 17.26 2.19
N PHE A 97 -4.63 17.74 3.36
CA PHE A 97 -4.22 17.21 4.64
C PHE A 97 -4.64 15.74 4.81
N MET A 98 -5.89 15.41 4.49
CA MET A 98 -6.36 14.02 4.58
C MET A 98 -5.58 13.09 3.64
N GLN A 99 -5.31 13.54 2.41
CA GLN A 99 -4.56 12.79 1.40
C GLN A 99 -3.09 12.60 1.76
N SER A 100 -2.53 13.44 2.62
CA SER A 100 -1.15 13.25 3.11
C SER A 100 -1.05 12.20 4.22
N GLN A 101 -2.17 11.76 4.79
CA GLN A 101 -2.17 10.82 5.93
C GLN A 101 -2.02 9.37 5.46
N PRO A 102 -1.00 8.64 5.95
CA PRO A 102 -0.91 7.19 5.74
C PRO A 102 -2.11 6.42 6.26
N ALA A 103 -2.77 6.91 7.32
CA ALA A 103 -3.98 6.31 7.85
C ALA A 103 -5.13 6.28 6.82
N LEU A 104 -5.29 7.34 6.02
CA LEU A 104 -6.29 7.36 4.95
C LEU A 104 -5.96 6.29 3.89
N MET A 105 -4.69 6.22 3.48
CA MET A 105 -4.24 5.22 2.52
C MET A 105 -4.51 3.80 3.02
N LEU A 106 -4.15 3.48 4.27
CA LEU A 106 -4.37 2.15 4.84
C LEU A 106 -5.86 1.81 4.94
N ALA A 107 -6.71 2.77 5.32
CA ALA A 107 -8.15 2.57 5.39
C ALA A 107 -8.75 2.27 4.00
N GLU A 108 -8.33 3.00 2.97
CA GLU A 108 -8.81 2.80 1.61
C GLU A 108 -8.29 1.51 0.97
N VAL A 109 -7.05 1.12 1.25
CA VAL A 109 -6.51 -0.19 0.85
C VAL A 109 -7.29 -1.29 1.57
N GLY A 110 -7.50 -1.21 2.89
CA GLY A 110 -8.28 -2.21 3.62
C GLY A 110 -9.69 -2.39 3.04
N ARG A 111 -10.37 -1.27 2.75
CA ARG A 111 -11.68 -1.28 2.08
C ARG A 111 -11.62 -1.82 0.65
N CYS A 112 -10.55 -1.54 -0.11
CA CYS A 112 -10.30 -2.07 -1.45
C CYS A 112 -10.12 -3.60 -1.47
N LEU A 113 -9.63 -4.16 -0.37
CA LEU A 113 -9.32 -5.59 -0.23
C LEU A 113 -10.38 -6.35 0.58
N GLU A 114 -11.51 -5.71 0.91
CA GLU A 114 -12.58 -6.26 1.76
C GLU A 114 -12.04 -6.80 3.09
N TRP A 115 -11.05 -6.11 3.65
CA TRP A 115 -10.24 -6.62 4.74
C TRP A 115 -10.40 -5.83 6.03
N GLN A 116 -10.29 -6.56 7.14
CA GLN A 116 -10.29 -6.03 8.50
C GLN A 116 -9.11 -6.65 9.25
N GLY A 117 -8.25 -5.85 9.86
CA GLY A 117 -7.13 -6.36 10.63
C GLY A 117 -6.06 -5.31 10.95
N ASP A 118 -4.85 -5.79 11.23
CA ASP A 118 -3.70 -4.98 11.62
C ASP A 118 -2.91 -4.46 10.42
N ALA A 119 -2.88 -3.14 10.27
CA ALA A 119 -2.20 -2.43 9.20
C ALA A 119 -1.21 -1.40 9.75
N SER A 120 -0.05 -1.24 9.11
CA SER A 120 0.82 -0.11 9.41
C SER A 120 1.55 0.41 8.18
N PHE A 121 1.94 1.68 8.27
CA PHE A 121 2.78 2.37 7.31
C PHE A 121 4.17 2.57 7.89
N MET A 122 5.20 2.45 7.05
CA MET A 122 6.59 2.63 7.44
C MET A 122 7.34 3.49 6.42
N LEU A 123 8.11 4.46 6.90
CA LEU A 123 9.11 5.11 6.06
C LEU A 123 10.31 4.18 5.89
N CYS A 124 10.71 3.94 4.65
CA CYS A 124 11.69 2.94 4.29
C CYS A 124 12.90 3.57 3.62
N ARG A 125 14.10 3.25 4.07
CA ARG A 125 15.35 3.42 3.30
C ARG A 125 16.01 2.09 2.95
N ASP A 126 15.65 1.03 3.67
CA ASP A 126 16.14 -0.33 3.50
C ASP A 126 14.92 -1.28 3.37
N PRO A 127 14.56 -1.66 2.13
CA PRO A 127 13.37 -2.49 1.88
C PRO A 127 13.54 -3.92 2.39
N GLU A 128 14.76 -4.45 2.40
CA GLU A 128 15.03 -5.81 2.88
C GLU A 128 14.81 -5.89 4.38
N ARG A 129 15.33 -4.92 5.14
CA ARG A 129 15.14 -4.87 6.60
C ARG A 129 13.67 -4.72 6.97
N LEU A 130 12.90 -3.90 6.26
CA LEU A 130 11.47 -3.77 6.51
C LEU A 130 10.69 -5.04 6.20
N LEU A 131 11.03 -5.76 5.13
CA LEU A 131 10.40 -7.03 4.83
C LEU A 131 10.65 -8.04 5.95
N GLN A 132 11.88 -8.09 6.49
CA GLN A 132 12.21 -8.94 7.64
C GLN A 132 11.39 -8.56 8.88
N LEU A 133 11.32 -7.26 9.22
CA LEU A 133 10.53 -6.79 10.36
C LEU A 133 9.03 -7.05 10.19
N SER A 134 8.51 -6.92 8.96
CA SER A 134 7.09 -7.13 8.66
C SER A 134 6.65 -8.58 8.88
N LYS A 135 7.56 -9.55 8.67
CA LYS A 135 7.34 -10.98 8.91
C LYS A 135 7.28 -11.33 10.41
N LEU A 136 7.92 -10.54 11.28
CA LEU A 136 7.98 -10.84 12.70
C LEU A 136 6.60 -10.74 13.34
N GLY A 137 6.16 -11.85 13.97
CA GLY A 137 4.84 -11.94 14.60
C GLY A 137 3.68 -11.79 13.62
N ALA A 138 3.91 -11.98 12.31
CA ALA A 138 2.83 -11.98 11.33
C ALA A 138 1.91 -13.20 11.59
N PRO A 139 0.59 -12.99 11.60
CA PRO A 139 -0.39 -14.03 11.88
C PRO A 139 -0.43 -15.11 10.78
N ARG A 140 -1.15 -16.21 11.03
CA ARG A 140 -1.25 -17.37 10.13
C ARG A 140 -1.85 -17.05 8.75
N GLY A 141 -2.64 -15.98 8.62
CA GLY A 141 -3.14 -15.51 7.32
C GLY A 141 -2.04 -14.92 6.44
N GLY A 142 -0.86 -14.68 7.02
CA GLY A 142 0.32 -14.21 6.33
C GLY A 142 0.40 -12.68 6.28
N LEU A 143 1.11 -12.18 5.28
CA LEU A 143 1.48 -10.78 5.13
C LEU A 143 1.22 -10.33 3.70
N LEU A 144 0.59 -9.16 3.55
CA LEU A 144 0.62 -8.36 2.33
C LEU A 144 1.54 -7.17 2.57
N PHE A 145 2.68 -7.14 1.89
CA PHE A 145 3.69 -6.10 2.01
C PHE A 145 3.78 -5.32 0.71
N GLY A 146 3.70 -3.99 0.78
CA GLY A 146 3.74 -3.11 -0.38
C GLY A 146 4.77 -1.99 -0.26
N VAL A 147 5.37 -1.61 -1.39
CA VAL A 147 6.18 -0.40 -1.55
C VAL A 147 5.50 0.49 -2.59
N VAL A 148 5.20 1.75 -2.22
CA VAL A 148 4.43 2.67 -3.07
C VAL A 148 5.12 4.03 -3.15
N GLU A 149 5.40 4.46 -4.37
CA GLU A 149 6.06 5.73 -4.66
C GLU A 149 5.29 6.53 -5.72
N GLU A 150 5.11 7.82 -5.45
CA GLU A 150 4.65 8.78 -6.46
C GLU A 150 5.79 9.20 -7.38
N GLU A 151 5.43 9.80 -8.51
CA GLU A 151 6.40 10.40 -9.44
C GLU A 151 7.15 11.57 -8.78
N ARG A 152 8.48 11.60 -8.91
CA ARG A 152 9.30 12.70 -8.40
C ARG A 152 10.69 12.72 -9.02
N ASN A 153 11.19 13.92 -9.35
CA ASN A 153 12.56 14.13 -9.84
C ASN A 153 12.93 13.24 -11.05
N GLY A 154 11.97 12.97 -11.93
CA GLY A 154 12.15 12.08 -13.09
C GLY A 154 11.99 10.57 -12.78
N GLU A 155 11.81 10.19 -11.51
CA GLU A 155 11.43 8.82 -11.14
C GLU A 155 9.95 8.60 -11.42
N LEU A 156 9.66 7.52 -12.15
CA LEU A 156 8.30 7.10 -12.48
C LEU A 156 7.56 6.55 -11.24
N PRO A 157 6.23 6.69 -11.17
CA PRO A 157 5.46 6.14 -10.07
C PRO A 157 5.61 4.60 -9.98
N ARG A 158 5.59 4.07 -8.75
CA ARG A 158 5.76 2.64 -8.46
C ARG A 158 4.68 2.14 -7.51
N SER A 159 4.17 0.95 -7.77
CA SER A 159 3.42 0.17 -6.79
C SER A 159 3.86 -1.28 -6.89
N GLU A 160 4.52 -1.79 -5.85
CA GLU A 160 5.08 -3.14 -5.82
C GLU A 160 4.65 -3.87 -4.55
N TRP A 161 4.24 -5.13 -4.68
CA TRP A 161 3.55 -5.85 -3.63
C TRP A 161 3.91 -7.32 -3.59
N TRP A 162 4.05 -7.86 -2.37
CA TRP A 162 4.26 -9.27 -2.11
C TRP A 162 3.16 -9.81 -1.20
N ARG A 163 2.53 -10.89 -1.64
CA ARG A 163 1.67 -11.72 -0.82
C ARG A 163 2.51 -12.88 -0.28
N LEU A 164 2.81 -12.85 1.01
CA LEU A 164 3.59 -13.87 1.70
C LEU A 164 2.68 -14.70 2.61
N VAL A 165 2.81 -16.02 2.53
CA VAL A 165 2.09 -16.98 3.39
C VAL A 165 3.09 -17.87 4.12
N PRO A 166 2.77 -18.38 5.32
CA PRO A 166 3.53 -19.46 5.92
C PRO A 166 3.63 -20.65 4.95
N ALA A 167 4.81 -21.26 4.85
CA ALA A 167 5.07 -22.45 4.04
C ALA A 167 4.55 -23.72 4.73
#